data_AF-A0A286FQW1-F1
#
_entry.id   AF-A0A286FQW1-F1
#
_cell.length_a   1.000
_cell.length_b   1.000
_cell.length_c   1.000
_cell.angle_alpha   90.00
_cell.angle_beta   90.00
_cell.angle_gamma   90.00
#
_symmetry.space_group_name_H-M   'P 1'
#
loop_
_entity.id
_entity.type
_entity.pdbx_description
1 polymer ?
#
loop_
_entity_poly.entity_id
_entity_poly.type
_entity_poly.pdbx_seq_one_letter_code
_entity_poly.pdbx_strand_id
1 'polypeptide(L)'
;MSDTVNFTFSDTIAGRVAGFDREARVFTLVTADGRPFEVSLDGGPGAELLHNLGEPYQDASGHIDALLEEGRYVLAYGIFYPRADGLRFEAKRLIFTGRQTDDHRFEEAGWWIRQIREIAAFYRRAQFGDGPIDFSQYRTEIRLSGDKTASHIQETDTISRLVYGMASAFLLTGDDEYLEIAERGTEYLREHMRFVDADENVVYWYHGLKVDGDVETKLFTSEFSDDYDALPAYEQIYALAGPIQTYRITGDPRIKADADATIRLFDRFYLDPEHGGYYSHIDPILLSPEHESLGPNRARKNWNSVGDHAPAYLINLYLATGEKTYADMLEYTFDTIVERFPDADHSPFVQERFHKDWSHDTTHGWQQNRAVVGHNLKIAWNLMRMHSLRPKEGYLELATSLGATMPEWGADRQRGGWYDVLERVRADGEDRHRFTWHDRKAWWQQEQAILAYLILHGITGRTDFQGEARDAQAFYNAFFLDHDEGAVYFNVLANGLPYLLGVERLKGSHSMSMYHSAELCYLAAVYNNLLLGGSAMDFWFKPDPALIEGRVLRVAPDLLPRGSVRIESVEIEGEPHTGFDAEGLLVHLPETSGRVKVKVRLAPVARTEVTG
;
A
#
# COMPACT_ATOMS: atom_id res chain seq x y z
N MET A 1 21.87 -34.13 22.63
CA MET A 1 20.98 -33.72 23.74
C MET A 1 19.80 -33.07 23.07
N SER A 2 18.58 -33.46 23.43
CA SER A 2 17.42 -33.40 22.53
C SER A 2 17.17 -32.01 21.92
N ASP A 3 17.33 -31.89 20.61
CA ASP A 3 16.95 -30.73 19.79
C ASP A 3 15.42 -30.53 19.70
N THR A 4 14.65 -31.21 20.56
CA THR A 4 13.20 -31.13 20.63
C THR A 4 12.75 -30.13 21.68
N VAL A 5 11.94 -29.16 21.26
CA VAL A 5 11.27 -28.20 22.14
C VAL A 5 10.50 -28.93 23.23
N ASN A 6 10.77 -28.61 24.50
CA ASN A 6 10.25 -29.32 25.67
C ASN A 6 9.31 -28.45 26.55
N PHE A 7 8.87 -27.30 26.04
CA PHE A 7 7.90 -26.41 26.69
C PHE A 7 6.71 -26.14 25.76
N THR A 8 5.60 -25.69 26.34
CA THR A 8 4.39 -25.33 25.58
C THR A 8 4.46 -23.91 25.05
N PHE A 9 4.02 -23.69 23.83
CA PHE A 9 3.91 -22.35 23.24
C PHE A 9 2.74 -22.29 22.25
N SER A 10 2.21 -21.08 22.04
CA SER A 10 1.14 -20.85 21.08
C SER A 10 1.70 -20.34 19.77
N ASP A 11 1.12 -20.77 18.65
CA ASP A 11 1.52 -20.32 17.32
C ASP A 11 0.40 -20.49 16.29
N THR A 12 0.61 -19.94 15.10
CA THR A 12 -0.25 -20.10 13.93
C THR A 12 0.41 -20.99 12.88
N ILE A 13 -0.36 -21.87 12.27
CA ILE A 13 0.02 -22.60 11.05
C ILE A 13 -0.99 -22.23 9.96
N ALA A 14 -0.51 -21.74 8.83
CA ALA A 14 -1.31 -21.39 7.67
C ALA A 14 -0.93 -22.30 6.50
N GLY A 15 -1.92 -22.81 5.79
CA GLY A 15 -1.66 -23.74 4.70
C GLY A 15 -2.92 -24.32 4.09
N ARG A 16 -2.74 -25.34 3.26
CA ARG A 16 -3.82 -26.06 2.59
C ARG A 16 -4.06 -27.41 3.25
N VAL A 17 -5.32 -27.76 3.48
CA VAL A 17 -5.69 -29.06 4.06
C VAL A 17 -5.31 -30.17 3.07
N ALA A 18 -4.56 -31.16 3.53
CA ALA A 18 -4.18 -32.34 2.75
C ALA A 18 -5.03 -33.58 3.08
N GLY A 19 -5.70 -33.59 4.23
CA GLY A 19 -6.59 -34.67 4.64
C GLY A 19 -7.18 -34.42 6.02
N PHE A 20 -8.33 -35.04 6.30
CA PHE A 20 -9.03 -34.93 7.59
C PHE A 20 -9.58 -36.29 8.04
N ASP A 21 -9.06 -36.78 9.17
CA ASP A 21 -9.60 -37.95 9.87
C ASP A 21 -10.67 -37.48 10.88
N ARG A 22 -11.93 -37.72 10.51
CA ARG A 22 -13.10 -37.35 11.32
C ARG A 22 -13.18 -38.13 12.62
N GLU A 23 -12.76 -39.39 12.64
CA GLU A 23 -12.84 -40.25 13.82
C GLU A 23 -11.75 -39.88 14.82
N ALA A 24 -10.52 -39.68 14.35
CA ALA A 24 -9.40 -39.24 15.18
C ALA A 24 -9.46 -37.74 15.53
N ARG A 25 -10.31 -36.96 14.86
CA ARG A 25 -10.40 -35.49 14.98
C ARG A 25 -9.05 -34.80 14.74
N VAL A 26 -8.33 -35.26 13.72
CA VAL A 26 -7.03 -34.71 13.29
C VAL A 26 -7.07 -34.44 11.80
N PHE A 27 -6.57 -33.28 11.38
CA PHE A 27 -6.36 -32.97 9.96
C PHE A 27 -4.90 -32.63 9.69
N THR A 28 -4.46 -32.83 8.46
CA THR A 28 -3.12 -32.45 8.00
C THR A 28 -3.19 -31.13 7.25
N LEU A 29 -2.37 -30.17 7.67
CA LEU A 29 -2.19 -28.88 7.00
C LEU A 29 -0.80 -28.84 6.36
N VAL A 30 -0.71 -28.45 5.09
CA VAL A 30 0.57 -28.29 4.37
C VAL A 30 0.84 -26.82 4.18
N THR A 31 1.94 -26.34 4.79
CA THR A 31 2.39 -24.96 4.69
C THR A 31 2.87 -24.61 3.29
N ALA A 32 3.07 -23.33 3.00
CA ALA A 32 3.41 -22.85 1.67
C ALA A 32 4.81 -23.32 1.19
N ASP A 33 5.68 -23.76 2.10
CA ASP A 33 6.97 -24.43 1.82
C ASP A 33 6.88 -25.96 1.80
N GLY A 34 5.68 -26.53 1.83
CA GLY A 34 5.43 -27.97 1.66
C GLY A 34 5.56 -28.82 2.93
N ARG A 35 5.77 -28.21 4.11
CA ARG A 35 5.85 -28.97 5.37
C ARG A 35 4.45 -29.40 5.86
N PRO A 36 4.24 -30.69 6.17
CA PRO A 36 3.00 -31.15 6.75
C PRO A 36 2.98 -30.94 8.28
N PHE A 37 1.83 -30.53 8.79
CA PHE A 37 1.53 -30.42 10.23
C PHE A 37 0.25 -31.20 10.54
N GLU A 38 0.32 -32.09 11.52
CA GLU A 38 -0.87 -32.72 12.09
C GLU A 38 -1.51 -31.76 13.10
N VAL A 39 -2.76 -31.40 12.85
CA VAL A 39 -3.53 -30.45 13.64
C VAL A 39 -4.66 -31.18 14.35
N SER A 40 -4.57 -31.23 15.67
CA SER A 40 -5.59 -31.83 16.53
C SER A 40 -6.73 -30.87 16.81
N LEU A 41 -7.97 -31.35 16.69
CA LEU A 41 -9.19 -30.64 17.09
C LEU A 41 -9.66 -30.98 18.51
N ASP A 42 -8.85 -31.72 19.28
CA ASP A 42 -9.08 -31.94 20.72
C ASP A 42 -9.29 -30.62 21.45
N GLY A 43 -10.20 -30.62 22.43
CA GLY A 43 -10.56 -29.41 23.16
C GLY A 43 -11.57 -28.49 22.46
N GLY A 44 -11.99 -28.83 21.23
CA GLY A 44 -13.07 -28.15 20.53
C GLY A 44 -12.71 -26.71 20.13
N PRO A 45 -11.87 -26.51 19.10
CA PRO A 45 -11.51 -25.16 18.65
C PRO A 45 -12.73 -24.37 18.21
N GLY A 46 -12.69 -23.06 18.43
CA GLY A 46 -13.59 -22.14 17.72
C GLY A 46 -13.20 -22.09 16.25
N ALA A 47 -14.17 -21.82 15.39
CA ALA A 47 -13.91 -21.53 13.98
C ALA A 47 -14.74 -20.36 13.49
N GLU A 48 -14.21 -19.67 12.49
CA GLU A 48 -14.92 -18.59 11.81
C GLU A 48 -14.65 -18.60 10.31
N LEU A 49 -15.59 -18.00 9.58
CA LEU A 49 -15.30 -17.48 8.26
C LEU A 49 -14.67 -16.10 8.40
N LEU A 50 -13.67 -15.84 7.58
CA LEU A 50 -13.08 -14.51 7.43
C LEU A 50 -14.19 -13.49 7.17
N HIS A 51 -14.20 -12.37 7.89
CA HIS A 51 -15.22 -11.33 7.80
C HIS A 51 -14.56 -9.96 7.68
N ASN A 52 -15.28 -9.02 7.08
CA ASN A 52 -14.72 -7.70 6.79
C ASN A 52 -14.95 -6.74 7.96
N LEU A 53 -14.35 -5.55 7.90
CA LEU A 53 -14.77 -4.43 8.75
C LEU A 53 -16.26 -4.16 8.53
N GLY A 54 -16.98 -3.85 9.62
CA GLY A 54 -18.43 -3.63 9.61
C GLY A 54 -19.29 -4.89 9.48
N GLU A 55 -18.70 -6.07 9.24
CA GLU A 55 -19.41 -7.35 9.26
C GLU A 55 -19.37 -7.96 10.67
N PRO A 56 -20.45 -8.61 11.14
CA PRO A 56 -20.42 -9.34 12.40
C PRO A 56 -19.55 -10.60 12.29
N TYR A 57 -19.06 -11.08 13.43
CA TYR A 57 -18.37 -12.36 13.54
C TYR A 57 -19.17 -13.50 12.90
N GLN A 58 -18.52 -14.28 12.04
CA GLN A 58 -19.13 -15.37 11.27
C GLN A 58 -18.76 -16.72 11.89
N ASP A 59 -19.49 -17.16 12.92
CA ASP A 59 -19.21 -18.45 13.56
C ASP A 59 -19.32 -19.62 12.58
N ALA A 60 -18.28 -20.45 12.56
CA ALA A 60 -18.18 -21.67 11.77
C ALA A 60 -17.88 -22.90 12.64
N SER A 61 -17.91 -22.76 13.97
CA SER A 61 -17.52 -23.80 14.93
C SER A 61 -18.35 -25.08 14.75
N GLY A 62 -19.65 -24.95 14.49
CA GLY A 62 -20.55 -26.09 14.20
C GLY A 62 -20.34 -26.75 12.84
N HIS A 63 -19.49 -26.19 11.98
CA HIS A 63 -19.29 -26.61 10.59
C HIS A 63 -17.85 -27.05 10.29
N ILE A 64 -16.95 -27.09 11.28
CA ILE A 64 -15.53 -27.47 11.10
C ILE A 64 -15.39 -28.75 10.28
N ASP A 65 -16.13 -29.79 10.65
CA ASP A 65 -16.04 -31.09 10.00
C ASP A 65 -16.49 -31.05 8.52
N ALA A 66 -17.35 -30.11 8.13
CA ALA A 66 -17.76 -29.89 6.74
C ALA A 66 -16.80 -28.97 5.98
N LEU A 67 -16.10 -28.07 6.68
CA LEU A 67 -15.19 -27.10 6.07
C LEU A 67 -13.78 -27.65 5.88
N LEU A 68 -13.36 -28.68 6.62
CA LEU A 68 -12.06 -29.34 6.43
C LEU A 68 -12.07 -30.26 5.19
N GLU A 69 -11.99 -29.62 4.02
CA GLU A 69 -11.89 -30.26 2.70
C GLU A 69 -10.49 -30.11 2.13
N GLU A 70 -10.03 -31.12 1.38
CA GLU A 70 -8.70 -31.10 0.73
C GLU A 70 -8.55 -29.87 -0.18
N GLY A 71 -7.35 -29.28 -0.18
CA GLY A 71 -6.99 -28.08 -0.93
C GLY A 71 -7.36 -26.76 -0.22
N ARG A 72 -8.24 -26.79 0.79
CA ARG A 72 -8.76 -25.55 1.40
C ARG A 72 -7.70 -24.84 2.23
N TYR A 73 -7.57 -23.53 2.03
CA TYR A 73 -6.70 -22.70 2.83
C TYR A 73 -7.29 -22.43 4.22
N VAL A 74 -6.51 -22.67 5.27
CA VAL A 74 -6.91 -22.49 6.68
C VAL A 74 -5.77 -21.84 7.46
N LEU A 75 -6.11 -20.89 8.32
CA LEU A 75 -5.20 -20.41 9.36
C LEU A 75 -5.62 -21.03 10.70
N ALA A 76 -4.72 -21.81 11.31
CA ALA A 76 -4.95 -22.49 12.57
C ALA A 76 -4.05 -21.91 13.65
N TYR A 77 -4.64 -21.20 14.62
CA TYR A 77 -3.95 -20.78 15.83
C TYR A 77 -4.18 -21.81 16.94
N GLY A 78 -3.11 -22.24 17.59
CA GLY A 78 -3.16 -23.34 18.55
C GLY A 78 -1.97 -23.36 19.49
N ILE A 79 -1.88 -24.44 20.28
CA ILE A 79 -0.83 -24.65 21.28
C ILE A 79 -0.05 -25.91 20.91
N PHE A 80 1.28 -25.79 20.90
CA PHE A 80 2.18 -26.93 20.82
C PHE A 80 2.43 -27.52 22.21
N TYR A 81 2.15 -28.81 22.35
CA TYR A 81 2.40 -29.60 23.57
C TYR A 81 3.53 -30.60 23.35
N PRO A 82 4.61 -30.56 24.17
CA PRO A 82 5.64 -31.59 24.16
C PRO A 82 5.09 -32.96 24.54
N ARG A 83 5.48 -33.97 23.77
CA ARG A 83 5.23 -35.39 24.00
C ARG A 83 6.53 -36.19 23.87
N ALA A 84 6.50 -37.45 24.29
CA ALA A 84 7.66 -38.33 24.20
C ALA A 84 8.13 -38.58 22.76
N ASP A 85 7.23 -38.44 21.78
CA ASP A 85 7.40 -38.70 20.36
C ASP A 85 7.47 -37.42 19.49
N GLY A 86 7.37 -36.23 20.08
CA GLY A 86 7.45 -34.96 19.35
C GLY A 86 6.56 -33.86 19.93
N LEU A 87 6.20 -32.88 19.10
CA LEU A 87 5.23 -31.86 19.46
C LEU A 87 3.85 -32.23 18.89
N ARG A 88 2.80 -32.13 19.72
CA ARG A 88 1.42 -32.12 19.23
C ARG A 88 0.92 -30.69 19.10
N PHE A 89 0.41 -30.32 17.94
CA PHE A 89 -0.30 -29.06 17.75
C PHE A 89 -1.81 -29.25 17.97
N GLU A 90 -2.37 -28.53 18.94
CA GLU A 90 -3.80 -28.55 19.25
C GLU A 90 -4.41 -27.19 18.90
N ALA A 91 -5.27 -27.17 17.88
CA ALA A 91 -5.92 -25.95 17.42
C ALA A 91 -6.87 -25.39 18.50
N LYS A 92 -6.92 -24.06 18.57
CA LYS A 92 -7.84 -23.30 19.43
C LYS A 92 -8.76 -22.40 18.62
N ARG A 93 -8.28 -21.92 17.46
CA ARG A 93 -9.03 -21.10 16.52
C ARG A 93 -8.69 -21.51 15.08
N LEU A 94 -9.70 -21.69 14.25
CA LEU A 94 -9.56 -21.90 12.81
C LEU A 94 -10.22 -20.76 12.04
N ILE A 95 -9.52 -20.20 11.05
CA ILE A 95 -10.06 -19.16 10.17
C ILE A 95 -10.09 -19.72 8.75
N PHE A 96 -11.29 -19.75 8.15
CA PHE A 96 -11.52 -20.18 6.77
C PHE A 96 -11.74 -18.95 5.88
N THR A 97 -11.17 -18.95 4.67
CA THR A 97 -11.27 -17.80 3.75
C THR A 97 -12.64 -17.67 3.05
N GLY A 98 -13.46 -18.72 3.09
CA GLY A 98 -14.77 -18.80 2.46
C GLY A 98 -15.47 -20.11 2.79
N ARG A 99 -16.65 -20.33 2.16
CA ARG A 99 -17.50 -21.49 2.46
C ARG A 99 -17.08 -22.75 1.71
N GLN A 100 -16.49 -22.57 0.52
CA GLN A 100 -15.99 -23.64 -0.34
C GLN A 100 -14.46 -23.57 -0.46
N THR A 101 -13.85 -24.62 -1.01
CA THR A 101 -12.39 -24.74 -1.11
C THR A 101 -11.73 -23.63 -1.94
N ASP A 102 -12.35 -23.25 -3.06
CA ASP A 102 -11.86 -22.19 -3.95
C ASP A 102 -12.62 -20.86 -3.77
N ASP A 103 -13.41 -20.74 -2.70
CA ASP A 103 -14.14 -19.54 -2.34
C ASP A 103 -13.30 -18.67 -1.41
N HIS A 104 -12.99 -17.46 -1.86
CA HIS A 104 -12.24 -16.47 -1.11
C HIS A 104 -13.07 -15.20 -1.00
N ARG A 105 -13.54 -14.90 0.21
CA ARG A 105 -14.45 -13.75 0.43
C ARG A 105 -13.84 -12.41 0.06
N PHE A 106 -12.52 -12.27 0.15
CA PHE A 106 -11.79 -11.08 -0.27
C PHE A 106 -11.74 -10.88 -1.80
N GLU A 107 -12.19 -11.86 -2.59
CA GLU A 107 -12.40 -11.74 -4.04
C GLU A 107 -13.85 -11.34 -4.39
N GLU A 108 -14.76 -11.24 -3.41
CA GLU A 108 -16.10 -10.70 -3.63
C GLU A 108 -16.01 -9.25 -4.15
N ALA A 109 -16.76 -8.91 -5.20
CA ALA A 109 -16.59 -7.64 -5.91
C ALA A 109 -16.73 -6.37 -5.03
N GLY A 110 -17.53 -6.46 -3.96
CA GLY A 110 -17.73 -5.37 -3.01
C GLY A 110 -16.82 -5.40 -1.78
N TRP A 111 -15.97 -6.41 -1.60
CA TRP A 111 -15.20 -6.61 -0.36
C TRP A 111 -14.35 -5.38 0.00
N TRP A 112 -13.45 -5.00 -0.91
CA TRP A 112 -12.53 -3.90 -0.69
C TRP A 112 -13.23 -2.53 -0.70
N ILE A 113 -14.34 -2.39 -1.43
CA ILE A 113 -15.18 -1.17 -1.43
C ILE A 113 -15.89 -0.99 -0.08
N ARG A 114 -16.36 -2.07 0.55
CA ARG A 114 -16.90 -2.02 1.92
C ARG A 114 -15.80 -1.70 2.92
N GLN A 115 -14.63 -2.32 2.78
CA GLN A 115 -13.50 -2.10 3.70
C GLN A 115 -13.02 -0.64 3.70
N ILE A 116 -12.81 -0.02 2.53
CA ILE A 116 -12.39 1.39 2.47
C ILE A 116 -13.44 2.33 3.07
N ARG A 117 -14.74 2.01 2.94
CA ARG A 117 -15.82 2.80 3.55
C ARG A 117 -15.72 2.78 5.07
N GLU A 118 -15.50 1.62 5.68
CA GLU A 118 -15.34 1.51 7.13
C GLU A 118 -14.07 2.19 7.64
N ILE A 119 -12.96 2.08 6.90
CA ILE A 119 -11.71 2.79 7.21
C ILE A 119 -11.91 4.31 7.11
N ALA A 120 -12.58 4.79 6.05
CA ALA A 120 -12.89 6.22 5.86
C ALA A 120 -13.77 6.74 6.99
N ALA A 121 -14.82 6.00 7.35
CA ALA A 121 -15.70 6.35 8.46
C ALA A 121 -14.93 6.43 9.80
N PHE A 122 -13.99 5.51 10.06
CA PHE A 122 -13.11 5.57 11.22
C PHE A 122 -12.32 6.87 11.26
N TYR A 123 -11.58 7.22 10.20
CA TYR A 123 -10.76 8.42 10.19
C TYR A 123 -11.59 9.72 10.19
N ARG A 124 -12.75 9.73 9.53
CA ARG A 124 -13.70 10.84 9.56
C ARG A 124 -14.20 11.10 10.99
N ARG A 125 -14.49 10.05 11.75
CA ARG A 125 -14.87 10.15 13.16
C ARG A 125 -13.68 10.56 14.03
N ALA A 126 -12.54 9.89 13.89
CA ALA A 126 -11.34 10.13 14.70
C ALA A 126 -10.79 11.55 14.54
N GLN A 127 -10.81 12.09 13.32
CA GLN A 127 -10.26 13.42 13.04
C GLN A 127 -11.26 14.55 13.25
N PHE A 128 -12.56 14.33 13.01
CA PHE A 128 -13.50 15.45 12.98
C PHE A 128 -14.73 15.29 13.87
N GLY A 129 -15.08 14.06 14.31
CA GLY A 129 -16.33 13.77 15.03
C GLY A 129 -17.57 14.24 14.26
N ASP A 130 -18.80 14.09 14.73
CA ASP A 130 -20.00 14.34 13.89
C ASP A 130 -20.22 15.81 13.43
N GLY A 131 -19.33 16.73 13.79
CA GLY A 131 -19.36 18.13 13.40
C GLY A 131 -18.76 18.42 12.01
N PRO A 132 -18.60 19.72 11.69
CA PRO A 132 -17.96 20.17 10.45
C PRO A 132 -16.50 19.72 10.34
N ILE A 133 -16.04 19.52 9.10
CA ILE A 133 -14.65 19.16 8.81
C ILE A 133 -13.74 20.38 9.01
N ASP A 134 -12.94 20.36 10.06
CA ASP A 134 -12.00 21.42 10.43
C ASP A 134 -10.58 20.86 10.63
N PHE A 135 -9.69 21.17 9.68
CA PHE A 135 -8.30 20.68 9.70
C PHE A 135 -7.43 21.39 10.76
N SER A 136 -7.85 22.53 11.33
CA SER A 136 -7.16 23.07 12.52
C SER A 136 -7.24 22.10 13.72
N GLN A 137 -8.26 21.23 13.73
CA GLN A 137 -8.43 20.18 14.73
C GLN A 137 -7.76 18.86 14.36
N TYR A 138 -7.17 18.72 13.16
CA TYR A 138 -6.46 17.51 12.75
C TYR A 138 -5.32 17.18 13.73
N ARG A 139 -5.05 15.89 13.92
CA ARG A 139 -3.93 15.40 14.71
C ARG A 139 -3.20 14.32 13.95
N THR A 140 -1.88 14.43 13.87
CA THR A 140 -1.04 13.35 13.34
C THR A 140 -1.18 12.10 14.19
N GLU A 141 -1.15 12.24 15.51
CA GLU A 141 -1.24 11.11 16.43
C GLU A 141 -2.68 10.77 16.83
N ILE A 142 -3.11 9.56 16.49
CA ILE A 142 -4.43 9.00 16.81
C ILE A 142 -4.25 7.67 17.56
N ARG A 143 -4.85 7.56 18.74
CA ARG A 143 -4.83 6.35 19.59
C ARG A 143 -5.66 5.24 18.98
N LEU A 144 -5.55 4.05 19.56
CA LEU A 144 -6.22 2.83 19.09
C LEU A 144 -7.73 3.02 18.89
N SER A 145 -8.40 3.66 19.85
CA SER A 145 -9.85 3.96 19.84
C SER A 145 -10.27 5.07 18.86
N GLY A 146 -9.32 5.70 18.16
CA GLY A 146 -9.57 6.92 17.38
C GLY A 146 -9.44 8.21 18.19
N ASP A 147 -9.14 8.14 19.48
CA ASP A 147 -8.93 9.34 20.31
C ASP A 147 -7.65 10.08 19.92
N LYS A 148 -7.74 11.40 19.84
CA LYS A 148 -6.60 12.29 19.59
C LYS A 148 -5.64 12.33 20.78
N THR A 149 -4.33 12.48 20.51
CA THR A 149 -3.37 12.78 21.58
C THR A 149 -3.34 14.28 21.89
N ALA A 150 -2.56 14.65 22.92
CA ALA A 150 -2.31 16.04 23.26
C ALA A 150 -1.24 16.69 22.37
N SER A 151 -0.62 15.94 21.44
CA SER A 151 0.30 16.53 20.46
C SER A 151 -0.49 17.35 19.46
N HIS A 152 -0.06 18.59 19.21
CA HIS A 152 -0.64 19.47 18.19
C HIS A 152 0.32 19.71 17.02
N ILE A 153 1.22 18.75 16.80
CA ILE A 153 1.99 18.70 15.57
C ILE A 153 1.10 18.11 14.48
N GLN A 154 1.04 18.80 13.35
CA GLN A 154 0.33 18.42 12.16
C GLN A 154 1.34 18.30 11.03
N GLU A 155 1.57 17.09 10.57
CA GLU A 155 2.59 16.80 9.56
C GLU A 155 1.96 16.81 8.16
N THR A 156 2.68 17.40 7.22
CA THR A 156 2.20 17.62 5.85
C THR A 156 1.92 16.30 5.15
N ASP A 157 2.84 15.35 5.24
CA ASP A 157 2.71 14.04 4.60
C ASP A 157 1.56 13.23 5.23
N THR A 158 1.36 13.28 6.55
CA THR A 158 0.27 12.55 7.22
C THR A 158 -1.12 13.11 6.91
N ILE A 159 -1.24 14.44 6.76
CA ILE A 159 -2.45 15.08 6.23
C ILE A 159 -2.67 14.66 4.78
N SER A 160 -1.63 14.73 3.94
CA SER A 160 -1.72 14.34 2.53
C SER A 160 -2.13 12.87 2.37
N ARG A 161 -1.63 11.98 3.23
CA ARG A 161 -2.05 10.57 3.30
C ARG A 161 -3.51 10.39 3.73
N LEU A 162 -4.05 11.23 4.62
CA LEU A 162 -5.49 11.23 4.94
C LEU A 162 -6.31 11.67 3.72
N VAL A 163 -5.89 12.76 3.07
CA VAL A 163 -6.53 13.29 1.86
C VAL A 163 -6.58 12.24 0.77
N TYR A 164 -5.46 11.51 0.53
CA TYR A 164 -5.41 10.41 -0.44
C TYR A 164 -6.46 9.34 -0.12
N GLY A 165 -6.56 8.92 1.14
CA GLY A 165 -7.50 7.89 1.56
C GLY A 165 -8.95 8.30 1.36
N MET A 166 -9.28 9.56 1.70
CA MET A 166 -10.64 10.10 1.55
C MET A 166 -11.01 10.32 0.07
N ALA A 167 -10.08 10.82 -0.74
CA ALA A 167 -10.26 10.94 -2.19
C ALA A 167 -10.50 9.56 -2.83
N SER A 168 -9.68 8.56 -2.46
CA SER A 168 -9.84 7.18 -2.96
C SER A 168 -11.16 6.54 -2.49
N ALA A 169 -11.61 6.86 -1.27
CA ALA A 169 -12.91 6.42 -0.77
C ALA A 169 -14.04 7.03 -1.61
N PHE A 170 -14.05 8.35 -1.87
CA PHE A 170 -15.04 8.98 -2.75
C PHE A 170 -15.04 8.33 -4.13
N LEU A 171 -13.87 8.13 -4.71
CA LEU A 171 -13.74 7.55 -6.05
C LEU A 171 -14.41 6.16 -6.15
N LEU A 172 -14.36 5.35 -5.10
CA LEU A 172 -15.01 4.03 -5.07
C LEU A 172 -16.47 4.03 -4.61
N THR A 173 -16.88 4.99 -3.77
CA THR A 173 -18.20 4.96 -3.12
C THR A 173 -19.17 6.01 -3.65
N GLY A 174 -18.66 7.09 -4.22
CA GLY A 174 -19.42 8.28 -4.58
C GLY A 174 -19.91 9.08 -3.38
N ASP A 175 -19.38 8.87 -2.17
CA ASP A 175 -19.83 9.58 -0.97
C ASP A 175 -19.22 10.99 -0.89
N ASP A 176 -20.06 12.00 -1.06
CA ASP A 176 -19.65 13.41 -1.13
C ASP A 176 -18.95 13.90 0.16
N GLU A 177 -19.23 13.30 1.33
CA GLU A 177 -18.53 13.68 2.58
C GLU A 177 -17.03 13.37 2.50
N TYR A 178 -16.66 12.25 1.88
CA TYR A 178 -15.25 11.89 1.71
C TYR A 178 -14.53 12.84 0.74
N LEU A 179 -15.21 13.30 -0.31
CA LEU A 179 -14.66 14.31 -1.20
C LEU A 179 -14.50 15.66 -0.49
N GLU A 180 -15.47 16.06 0.33
CA GLU A 180 -15.37 17.30 1.13
C GLU A 180 -14.14 17.26 2.05
N ILE A 181 -13.86 16.14 2.70
CA ILE A 181 -12.66 15.99 3.54
C ILE A 181 -11.38 16.11 2.69
N ALA A 182 -11.33 15.44 1.54
CA ALA A 182 -10.17 15.50 0.65
C ALA A 182 -9.89 16.92 0.14
N GLU A 183 -10.93 17.65 -0.26
CA GLU A 183 -10.81 19.02 -0.75
C GLU A 183 -10.40 20.00 0.33
N ARG A 184 -11.04 19.93 1.52
CA ARG A 184 -10.68 20.77 2.65
C ARG A 184 -9.24 20.50 3.13
N GLY A 185 -8.82 19.24 3.14
CA GLY A 185 -7.43 18.90 3.49
C GLY A 185 -6.44 19.37 2.44
N THR A 186 -6.80 19.28 1.16
CA THR A 186 -5.97 19.81 0.06
C THR A 186 -5.83 21.33 0.17
N GLU A 187 -6.92 22.06 0.43
CA GLU A 187 -6.85 23.51 0.62
C GLU A 187 -6.05 23.86 1.89
N TYR A 188 -6.23 23.12 2.99
CA TYR A 188 -5.44 23.31 4.22
C TYR A 188 -3.94 23.16 3.97
N LEU A 189 -3.52 22.12 3.23
CA LEU A 189 -2.13 21.96 2.81
C LEU A 189 -1.64 23.16 1.98
N ARG A 190 -2.44 23.60 1.00
CA ARG A 190 -2.06 24.69 0.08
C ARG A 190 -2.00 26.07 0.76
N GLU A 191 -2.83 26.30 1.77
CA GLU A 191 -2.89 27.55 2.53
C GLU A 191 -1.82 27.59 3.64
N HIS A 192 -1.57 26.46 4.31
CA HIS A 192 -0.77 26.45 5.53
C HIS A 192 0.59 25.75 5.40
N MET A 193 0.74 24.73 4.55
CA MET A 193 1.98 23.93 4.46
C MET A 193 2.84 24.26 3.24
N ARG A 194 2.22 24.80 2.20
CA ARG A 194 2.89 25.13 0.93
C ARG A 194 3.72 26.40 1.04
N PHE A 195 4.96 26.34 0.58
CA PHE A 195 5.80 27.51 0.31
C PHE A 195 5.99 27.68 -1.20
N VAL A 196 5.76 28.90 -1.68
CA VAL A 196 5.96 29.26 -3.09
C VAL A 196 7.20 30.14 -3.18
N ASP A 197 8.25 29.61 -3.80
CA ASP A 197 9.43 30.38 -4.14
C ASP A 197 9.26 30.96 -5.55
N ALA A 198 8.93 32.24 -5.63
CA ALA A 198 8.70 32.92 -6.90
C ALA A 198 10.01 33.20 -7.68
N ASP A 199 11.12 33.38 -6.96
CA ASP A 199 12.42 33.67 -7.57
C ASP A 199 12.97 32.39 -8.22
N GLU A 200 12.80 31.26 -7.55
CA GLU A 200 13.22 29.95 -8.06
C GLU A 200 12.17 29.24 -8.92
N ASN A 201 10.94 29.77 -8.96
CA ASN A 201 9.78 29.20 -9.64
C ASN A 201 9.50 27.74 -9.23
N VAL A 202 9.57 27.48 -7.92
CA VAL A 202 9.32 26.15 -7.34
C VAL A 202 8.32 26.22 -6.20
N VAL A 203 7.76 25.07 -5.86
CA VAL A 203 7.01 24.85 -4.62
C VAL A 203 7.72 23.79 -3.82
N TYR A 204 7.85 24.02 -2.52
CA TYR A 204 8.17 23.00 -1.54
C TYR A 204 7.22 23.12 -0.36
N TRP A 205 7.15 22.07 0.43
CA TRP A 205 6.20 21.90 1.52
C TRP A 205 6.96 21.82 2.84
N TYR A 206 6.52 22.59 3.83
CA TYR A 206 7.05 22.47 5.18
C TYR A 206 6.82 21.06 5.72
N HIS A 207 7.69 20.57 6.60
CA HIS A 207 7.48 19.31 7.29
C HIS A 207 6.12 19.29 8.00
N GLY A 208 5.77 20.39 8.66
CA GLY A 208 4.46 20.53 9.28
C GLY A 208 4.24 21.83 10.03
N LEU A 209 3.31 21.76 10.97
CA LEU A 209 2.87 22.85 11.82
C LEU A 209 2.81 22.41 13.27
N LYS A 210 3.21 23.31 14.16
CA LYS A 210 2.81 23.24 15.56
C LYS A 210 1.67 24.24 15.80
N VAL A 211 0.56 23.75 16.32
CA VAL A 211 -0.64 24.56 16.61
C VAL A 211 -0.80 24.76 18.13
N ASP A 212 -0.63 26.00 18.60
CA ASP A 212 -0.82 26.38 20.01
C ASP A 212 -2.00 27.36 20.12
N GLY A 213 -3.22 26.83 20.27
CA GLY A 213 -4.44 27.64 20.20
C GLY A 213 -4.65 28.19 18.79
N ASP A 214 -4.71 29.53 18.67
CA ASP A 214 -4.84 30.22 17.37
C ASP A 214 -3.48 30.55 16.72
N VAL A 215 -2.37 30.13 17.34
CA VAL A 215 -1.01 30.41 16.84
C VAL A 215 -0.45 29.20 16.10
N GLU A 216 -0.02 29.43 14.86
CA GLU A 216 0.68 28.45 14.02
C GLU A 216 2.18 28.77 13.96
N THR A 217 3.01 27.77 14.26
CA THR A 217 4.45 27.82 14.01
C THR A 217 4.80 26.83 12.89
N LYS A 218 5.35 27.33 11.77
CA LYS A 218 5.79 26.50 10.65
C LYS A 218 7.04 25.71 11.06
N LEU A 219 7.01 24.40 10.88
CA LEU A 219 8.15 23.50 11.05
C LEU A 219 8.76 23.30 9.66
N PHE A 220 9.81 24.07 9.38
CA PHE A 220 10.38 24.16 8.04
C PHE A 220 11.08 22.87 7.61
N THR A 221 12.02 22.42 8.43
CA THR A 221 12.81 21.20 8.26
C THR A 221 12.07 20.00 8.83
N SER A 222 12.45 18.80 8.38
CA SER A 222 11.97 17.58 9.02
C SER A 222 12.36 17.55 10.50
N GLU A 223 11.41 17.17 11.35
CA GLU A 223 11.63 16.90 12.77
C GLU A 223 11.81 15.40 13.05
N PHE A 224 11.99 14.59 12.00
CA PHE A 224 12.01 13.13 12.10
C PHE A 224 13.41 12.54 11.92
N SER A 225 13.84 11.76 12.93
CA SER A 225 15.01 10.87 12.97
C SER A 225 16.10 11.14 11.92
N ASP A 226 16.12 10.33 10.85
CA ASP A 226 17.21 10.29 9.88
C ASP A 226 17.17 11.48 8.92
N ASP A 227 16.07 12.24 8.88
CA ASP A 227 15.83 13.35 7.96
C ASP A 227 15.97 14.73 8.65
N TYR A 228 16.30 14.72 9.95
CA TYR A 228 16.34 15.91 10.82
C TYR A 228 17.16 17.07 10.22
N ASP A 229 16.65 18.30 10.36
CA ASP A 229 17.28 19.53 9.86
C ASP A 229 17.53 19.57 8.33
N ALA A 230 16.84 18.74 7.56
CA ALA A 230 16.90 18.74 6.10
C ALA A 230 15.52 18.90 5.44
N LEU A 231 15.53 19.06 4.11
CA LEU A 231 14.36 18.86 3.26
C LEU A 231 14.52 17.50 2.55
N PRO A 232 13.90 16.41 3.07
CA PRO A 232 13.92 15.10 2.42
C PRO A 232 12.99 15.07 1.20
N ALA A 233 13.46 14.48 0.10
CA ALA A 233 12.66 14.28 -1.11
C ALA A 233 11.37 13.49 -0.81
N TYR A 234 11.45 12.51 0.09
CA TYR A 234 10.33 11.68 0.52
C TYR A 234 9.14 12.49 1.03
N GLU A 235 9.35 13.45 1.92
CA GLU A 235 8.26 14.27 2.47
C GLU A 235 7.63 15.13 1.37
N GLN A 236 8.44 15.67 0.45
CA GLN A 236 7.94 16.45 -0.68
C GLN A 236 7.12 15.60 -1.66
N ILE A 237 7.54 14.35 -1.91
CA ILE A 237 6.82 13.37 -2.73
C ILE A 237 5.47 13.05 -2.10
N TYR A 238 5.45 12.73 -0.80
CA TYR A 238 4.21 12.37 -0.10
C TYR A 238 3.31 13.57 0.20
N ALA A 239 3.83 14.79 0.24
CA ALA A 239 3.01 16.00 0.26
C ALA A 239 2.06 16.07 -0.95
N LEU A 240 2.47 15.55 -2.11
CA LEU A 240 1.66 15.53 -3.34
C LEU A 240 0.62 14.40 -3.39
N ALA A 241 0.71 13.36 -2.54
CA ALA A 241 -0.09 12.16 -2.69
C ALA A 241 -1.60 12.42 -2.63
N GLY A 242 -2.06 13.06 -1.56
CA GLY A 242 -3.44 13.47 -1.38
C GLY A 242 -3.93 14.46 -2.42
N PRO A 243 -3.26 15.63 -2.57
CA PRO A 243 -3.65 16.63 -3.56
C PRO A 243 -3.82 16.05 -4.97
N ILE A 244 -2.88 15.22 -5.45
CA ILE A 244 -2.99 14.65 -6.80
C ILE A 244 -4.15 13.67 -6.92
N GLN A 245 -4.46 12.86 -5.90
CA GLN A 245 -5.65 12.02 -5.93
C GLN A 245 -6.95 12.85 -5.94
N THR A 246 -6.98 13.98 -5.21
CA THR A 246 -8.07 14.97 -5.28
C THR A 246 -8.16 15.60 -6.67
N TYR A 247 -7.03 15.93 -7.30
CA TYR A 247 -6.97 16.44 -8.68
C TYR A 247 -7.53 15.43 -9.69
N ARG A 248 -7.26 14.14 -9.52
CA ARG A 248 -7.83 13.08 -10.37
C ARG A 248 -9.36 13.10 -10.40
N ILE A 249 -9.99 13.53 -9.31
CA ILE A 249 -11.45 13.57 -9.13
C ILE A 249 -12.05 14.90 -9.59
N THR A 250 -11.39 16.02 -9.26
CA THR A 250 -11.95 17.38 -9.42
C THR A 250 -11.39 18.13 -10.62
N GLY A 251 -10.21 17.75 -11.08
CA GLY A 251 -9.42 18.46 -12.09
C GLY A 251 -9.08 19.90 -11.73
N ASP A 252 -9.01 20.24 -10.44
CA ASP A 252 -8.65 21.59 -10.00
C ASP A 252 -7.24 21.99 -10.50
N PRO A 253 -7.12 22.97 -11.42
CA PRO A 253 -5.85 23.32 -12.04
C PRO A 253 -4.84 23.90 -11.05
N ARG A 254 -5.29 24.40 -9.89
CA ARG A 254 -4.41 24.92 -8.84
C ARG A 254 -3.54 23.81 -8.24
N ILE A 255 -4.11 22.61 -8.10
CA ILE A 255 -3.39 21.44 -7.59
C ILE A 255 -2.30 21.01 -8.58
N LYS A 256 -2.64 20.95 -9.88
CA LYS A 256 -1.68 20.62 -10.93
C LYS A 256 -0.52 21.63 -10.96
N ALA A 257 -0.83 22.93 -10.84
CA ALA A 257 0.19 23.97 -10.80
C ALA A 257 1.18 23.79 -9.63
N ASP A 258 0.68 23.41 -8.45
CA ASP A 258 1.51 23.12 -7.28
C ASP A 258 2.38 21.87 -7.49
N ALA A 259 1.83 20.82 -8.11
CA ALA A 259 2.57 19.62 -8.44
C ALA A 259 3.66 19.89 -9.50
N ASP A 260 3.35 20.63 -10.56
CA ASP A 260 4.32 21.02 -11.58
C ASP A 260 5.46 21.87 -10.99
N ALA A 261 5.14 22.75 -10.03
CA ALA A 261 6.14 23.53 -9.31
C ALA A 261 6.99 22.70 -8.36
N THR A 262 6.42 21.67 -7.75
CA THR A 262 7.16 20.72 -6.90
C THR A 262 8.03 19.77 -7.76
N ILE A 263 7.59 19.38 -8.96
CA ILE A 263 8.43 18.63 -9.91
C ILE A 263 9.64 19.46 -10.34
N ARG A 264 9.47 20.76 -10.57
CA ARG A 264 10.60 21.66 -10.83
C ARG A 264 11.58 21.74 -9.66
N LEU A 265 11.12 21.64 -8.42
CA LEU A 265 12.00 21.52 -7.25
C LEU A 265 12.88 20.26 -7.37
N PHE A 266 12.28 19.11 -7.68
CA PHE A 266 13.01 17.86 -7.86
C PHE A 266 14.05 17.95 -8.97
N ASP A 267 13.64 18.41 -10.15
CA ASP A 267 14.54 18.49 -11.32
C ASP A 267 15.67 19.50 -11.13
N ARG A 268 15.43 20.56 -10.36
CA ARG A 268 16.41 21.63 -10.18
C ARG A 268 17.39 21.38 -9.05
N PHE A 269 16.93 20.82 -7.94
CA PHE A 269 17.71 20.75 -6.70
C PHE A 269 18.02 19.32 -6.23
N TYR A 270 17.21 18.33 -6.62
CA TYR A 270 17.43 16.93 -6.24
C TYR A 270 18.04 16.09 -7.36
N LEU A 271 17.74 16.38 -8.64
CA LEU A 271 18.29 15.64 -9.77
C LEU A 271 19.81 15.77 -9.80
N ASP A 272 20.51 14.65 -9.92
CA ASP A 272 21.96 14.62 -10.13
C ASP A 272 22.26 14.65 -11.64
N PRO A 273 22.69 15.78 -12.22
CA PRO A 273 22.96 15.87 -13.65
C PRO A 273 24.24 15.15 -14.06
N GLU A 274 25.11 14.77 -13.10
CA GLU A 274 26.40 14.13 -13.37
C GLU A 274 26.27 12.60 -13.40
N HIS A 275 25.62 12.00 -12.40
CA HIS A 275 25.50 10.54 -12.29
C HIS A 275 24.06 10.02 -12.48
N GLY A 276 23.08 10.89 -12.69
CA GLY A 276 21.67 10.51 -12.78
C GLY A 276 21.05 10.11 -11.43
N GLY A 277 19.73 9.87 -11.42
CA GLY A 277 18.91 9.71 -10.22
C GLY A 277 18.68 11.02 -9.46
N TYR A 278 17.94 10.92 -8.36
CA TYR A 278 17.65 12.04 -7.46
C TYR A 278 18.33 11.81 -6.11
N TYR A 279 18.90 12.86 -5.54
CA TYR A 279 19.38 12.85 -4.16
C TYR A 279 18.21 12.71 -3.19
N SER A 280 18.47 12.17 -2.00
CA SER A 280 17.44 11.97 -0.98
C SER A 280 17.12 13.22 -0.17
N HIS A 281 18.04 14.18 -0.10
CA HIS A 281 17.93 15.37 0.73
C HIS A 281 18.56 16.59 0.08
N ILE A 282 18.04 17.77 0.41
CA ILE A 282 18.69 19.06 0.17
C ILE A 282 18.75 19.89 1.45
N ASP A 283 19.76 20.74 1.55
CA ASP A 283 19.89 21.71 2.65
C ASP A 283 18.75 22.74 2.61
N PRO A 284 18.16 23.09 3.77
CA PRO A 284 17.00 23.97 3.85
C PRO A 284 17.26 25.43 3.44
N ILE A 285 18.52 25.87 3.35
CA ILE A 285 18.87 27.28 3.09
C ILE A 285 19.34 27.47 1.65
N LEU A 286 20.29 26.64 1.22
CA LEU A 286 20.92 26.72 -0.10
C LEU A 286 20.30 25.75 -1.11
N LEU A 287 19.34 24.93 -0.69
CA LEU A 287 18.68 23.91 -1.52
C LEU A 287 19.70 23.00 -2.21
N SER A 288 20.81 22.71 -1.51
CA SER A 288 21.93 21.95 -2.07
C SER A 288 22.00 20.54 -1.47
N PRO A 289 22.10 19.49 -2.29
CA PRO A 289 22.25 18.12 -1.82
C PRO A 289 23.68 17.81 -1.33
N GLU A 290 24.65 18.68 -1.61
CA GLU A 290 26.06 18.48 -1.27
C GLU A 290 26.53 19.32 -0.07
N HIS A 291 25.64 20.12 0.52
CA HIS A 291 25.99 20.97 1.64
C HIS A 291 26.35 20.18 2.91
N GLU A 292 27.28 20.69 3.71
CA GLU A 292 27.81 19.98 4.88
C GLU A 292 26.80 19.83 6.03
N SER A 293 25.79 20.71 6.11
CA SER A 293 24.72 20.65 7.11
C SER A 293 23.96 19.32 7.09
N LEU A 294 23.87 18.68 5.92
CA LEU A 294 23.17 17.40 5.73
C LEU A 294 23.86 16.23 6.43
N GLY A 295 25.09 16.39 6.90
CA GLY A 295 25.82 15.34 7.63
C GLY A 295 25.79 13.99 6.90
N PRO A 296 25.21 12.93 7.50
CA PRO A 296 25.14 11.60 6.88
C PRO A 296 24.25 11.53 5.62
N ASN A 297 23.34 12.49 5.41
CA ASN A 297 22.45 12.56 4.24
C ASN A 297 23.10 13.21 3.01
N ARG A 298 24.25 13.85 3.19
CA ARG A 298 24.92 14.60 2.14
C ARG A 298 25.21 13.72 0.92
N ALA A 299 24.73 14.15 -0.24
CA ALA A 299 24.94 13.49 -1.53
C ALA A 299 24.62 11.98 -1.51
N ARG A 300 23.47 11.62 -0.93
CA ARG A 300 22.94 10.25 -0.90
C ARG A 300 21.76 10.09 -1.85
N LYS A 301 21.57 8.89 -2.36
CA LYS A 301 20.42 8.47 -3.18
C LYS A 301 19.81 7.23 -2.54
N ASN A 302 18.50 7.06 -2.66
CA ASN A 302 17.82 5.87 -2.14
C ASN A 302 16.54 5.52 -2.91
N TRP A 303 15.94 4.38 -2.55
CA TRP A 303 14.63 3.96 -3.04
C TRP A 303 13.61 5.11 -2.97
N ASN A 304 13.50 5.80 -1.84
CA ASN A 304 12.49 6.82 -1.63
C ASN A 304 12.63 8.00 -2.61
N SER A 305 13.85 8.46 -2.85
CA SER A 305 14.14 9.56 -3.78
C SER A 305 13.95 9.22 -5.25
N VAL A 306 13.98 7.93 -5.62
CA VAL A 306 13.87 7.51 -7.03
C VAL A 306 12.50 6.90 -7.30
N GLY A 307 12.13 5.89 -6.53
CA GLY A 307 10.96 5.06 -6.77
C GLY A 307 9.65 5.59 -6.19
N ASP A 308 9.66 6.29 -5.05
CA ASP A 308 8.40 6.72 -4.42
C ASP A 308 7.63 7.77 -5.22
N HIS A 309 8.28 8.48 -6.14
CA HIS A 309 7.61 9.37 -7.10
C HIS A 309 6.44 8.67 -7.81
N ALA A 310 6.63 7.42 -8.23
CA ALA A 310 5.66 6.69 -9.02
C ALA A 310 4.33 6.42 -8.29
N PRO A 311 4.31 5.66 -7.17
CA PRO A 311 3.06 5.34 -6.47
C PRO A 311 2.45 6.54 -5.77
N ALA A 312 3.26 7.46 -5.22
CA ALA A 312 2.74 8.53 -4.39
C ALA A 312 1.88 9.52 -5.18
N TYR A 313 2.35 9.98 -6.35
CA TYR A 313 1.63 11.01 -7.11
C TYR A 313 1.77 10.87 -8.62
N LEU A 314 2.92 10.44 -9.15
CA LEU A 314 3.23 10.63 -10.57
C LEU A 314 2.38 9.74 -11.49
N ILE A 315 2.05 8.52 -11.06
CA ILE A 315 1.09 7.67 -11.77
C ILE A 315 -0.29 8.33 -11.83
N ASN A 316 -0.81 8.82 -10.68
CA ASN A 316 -2.12 9.46 -10.64
C ASN A 316 -2.16 10.78 -11.43
N LEU A 317 -1.08 11.55 -11.42
CA LEU A 317 -0.93 12.77 -12.22
C LEU A 317 -0.91 12.45 -13.73
N TYR A 318 -0.21 11.40 -14.14
CA TYR A 318 -0.25 10.91 -15.51
C TYR A 318 -1.65 10.42 -15.90
N LEU A 319 -2.31 9.63 -15.04
CA LEU A 319 -3.68 9.13 -15.31
C LEU A 319 -4.67 10.28 -15.49
N ALA A 320 -4.55 11.36 -14.71
CA ALA A 320 -5.42 12.53 -14.81
C ALA A 320 -5.18 13.37 -16.08
N THR A 321 -3.95 13.43 -16.59
CA THR A 321 -3.54 14.40 -17.64
C THR A 321 -3.22 13.75 -18.98
N GLY A 322 -2.62 12.57 -18.97
CA GLY A 322 -2.02 11.90 -20.13
C GLY A 322 -0.80 12.62 -20.69
N GLU A 323 -0.20 13.56 -19.93
CA GLU A 323 0.93 14.35 -20.41
C GLU A 323 2.21 13.52 -20.51
N LYS A 324 2.89 13.66 -21.66
CA LYS A 324 4.11 12.90 -21.97
C LYS A 324 5.21 13.11 -20.93
N THR A 325 5.35 14.32 -20.39
CA THR A 325 6.42 14.66 -19.44
C THR A 325 6.39 13.81 -18.17
N TYR A 326 5.19 13.50 -17.64
CA TYR A 326 5.07 12.65 -16.45
C TYR A 326 5.38 11.18 -16.77
N ALA A 327 4.98 10.71 -17.95
CA ALA A 327 5.34 9.37 -18.41
C ALA A 327 6.84 9.24 -18.68
N ASP A 328 7.51 10.29 -19.15
CA ASP A 328 8.96 10.32 -19.32
C ASP A 328 9.69 10.30 -17.97
N MET A 329 9.20 11.04 -16.97
CA MET A 329 9.74 10.99 -15.61
C MET A 329 9.56 9.60 -14.97
N LEU A 330 8.39 8.96 -15.15
CA LEU A 330 8.19 7.57 -14.73
C LEU A 330 9.18 6.63 -15.40
N GLU A 331 9.34 6.73 -16.73
CA GLU A 331 10.29 5.89 -17.46
C GLU A 331 11.72 6.06 -16.94
N TYR A 332 12.14 7.30 -16.69
CA TYR A 332 13.46 7.61 -16.14
C TYR A 332 13.68 6.98 -14.76
N THR A 333 12.71 7.08 -13.84
CA THR A 333 12.86 6.48 -12.51
C THR A 333 12.91 4.95 -12.58
N PHE A 334 12.09 4.31 -13.42
CA PHE A 334 12.10 2.86 -13.57
C PHE A 334 13.32 2.32 -14.32
N ASP A 335 13.81 3.03 -15.33
CA ASP A 335 15.08 2.68 -15.99
C ASP A 335 16.23 2.74 -14.98
N THR A 336 16.26 3.77 -14.14
CA THR A 336 17.23 3.90 -13.04
C THR A 336 17.12 2.75 -12.05
N ILE A 337 15.90 2.34 -11.68
CA ILE A 337 15.68 1.20 -10.78
C ILE A 337 16.23 -0.09 -11.40
N VAL A 338 15.88 -0.40 -12.64
CA VAL A 338 16.38 -1.62 -13.33
C VAL A 338 17.90 -1.63 -13.40
N GLU A 339 18.53 -0.48 -13.67
CA GLU A 339 19.97 -0.38 -13.82
C GLU A 339 20.73 -0.49 -12.48
N ARG A 340 20.19 0.09 -11.40
CA ARG A 340 20.99 0.37 -10.19
C ARG A 340 20.61 -0.45 -8.95
N PHE A 341 19.39 -0.93 -8.86
CA PHE A 341 18.86 -1.56 -7.64
C PHE A 341 19.15 -3.06 -7.53
N PRO A 342 19.18 -3.87 -8.61
CA PRO A 342 19.48 -5.29 -8.48
C PRO A 342 20.88 -5.54 -7.93
N ASP A 343 21.00 -6.51 -7.00
CA ASP A 343 22.27 -6.95 -6.42
C ASP A 343 22.35 -8.48 -6.37
N ALA A 344 21.92 -9.14 -7.44
CA ALA A 344 21.70 -10.59 -7.48
C ALA A 344 22.96 -11.43 -7.20
N ASP A 345 24.16 -10.87 -7.42
CA ASP A 345 25.44 -11.53 -7.13
C ASP A 345 25.71 -11.66 -5.63
N HIS A 346 25.09 -10.81 -4.79
CA HIS A 346 25.35 -10.77 -3.34
C HIS A 346 24.11 -11.03 -2.48
N SER A 347 22.92 -10.69 -2.97
CA SER A 347 21.68 -10.77 -2.19
C SER A 347 20.45 -11.05 -3.07
N PRO A 348 19.45 -11.79 -2.55
CA PRO A 348 18.14 -11.89 -3.22
C PRO A 348 17.34 -10.58 -3.16
N PHE A 349 17.76 -9.62 -2.34
CA PHE A 349 17.10 -8.33 -2.17
C PHE A 349 17.78 -7.24 -2.99
N VAL A 350 17.01 -6.26 -3.47
CA VAL A 350 17.56 -5.05 -4.09
C VAL A 350 18.42 -4.24 -3.12
N GLN A 351 19.37 -3.45 -3.61
CA GLN A 351 20.02 -2.39 -2.83
C GLN A 351 19.16 -1.13 -2.82
N GLU A 352 18.83 -0.60 -1.63
CA GLU A 352 17.97 0.58 -1.52
C GLU A 352 18.72 1.90 -1.28
N ARG A 353 20.01 1.87 -0.96
CA ARG A 353 20.77 3.08 -0.59
C ARG A 353 22.12 3.17 -1.29
N PHE A 354 22.45 4.37 -1.74
CA PHE A 354 23.62 4.62 -2.56
C PHE A 354 24.30 5.94 -2.21
N HIS A 355 25.60 5.98 -2.44
CA HIS A 355 26.35 7.23 -2.56
C HIS A 355 26.05 7.91 -3.90
N LYS A 356 26.55 9.14 -4.08
CA LYS A 356 26.42 9.93 -5.32
C LYS A 356 26.76 9.13 -6.58
N ASP A 357 27.83 8.33 -6.53
CA ASP A 357 28.35 7.55 -7.67
C ASP A 357 27.64 6.20 -7.88
N TRP A 358 26.53 5.94 -7.18
CA TRP A 358 25.82 4.66 -7.15
C TRP A 358 26.56 3.50 -6.48
N SER A 359 27.67 3.75 -5.77
CA SER A 359 28.21 2.73 -4.87
C SER A 359 27.27 2.48 -3.68
N HIS A 360 27.18 1.24 -3.21
CA HIS A 360 26.24 0.84 -2.15
C HIS A 360 26.57 1.56 -0.84
N ASP A 361 25.59 2.23 -0.24
CA ASP A 361 25.71 2.75 1.13
C ASP A 361 25.14 1.72 2.10
N THR A 362 26.03 0.94 2.72
CA THR A 362 25.70 -0.12 3.67
C THR A 362 25.78 0.32 5.14
N THR A 363 25.95 1.63 5.39
CA THR A 363 26.26 2.16 6.74
C THR A 363 25.27 3.21 7.23
N HIS A 364 24.25 3.51 6.43
CA HIS A 364 23.33 4.61 6.66
C HIS A 364 22.31 4.33 7.76
N GLY A 365 22.27 5.19 8.79
CA GLY A 365 21.17 5.29 9.76
C GLY A 365 20.77 3.96 10.40
N TRP A 366 19.47 3.75 10.57
CA TRP A 366 18.95 2.46 11.04
C TRP A 366 19.07 1.35 9.99
N GLN A 367 19.08 1.71 8.70
CA GLN A 367 18.96 0.72 7.63
C GLN A 367 20.26 -0.06 7.42
N GLN A 368 21.44 0.53 7.61
CA GLN A 368 22.73 -0.17 7.49
C GLN A 368 22.75 -1.06 6.21
N ASN A 369 23.16 -2.33 6.31
CA ASN A 369 23.04 -3.32 5.23
C ASN A 369 21.80 -4.22 5.38
N ARG A 370 20.63 -3.63 5.60
CA ARG A 370 19.39 -4.36 5.87
C ARG A 370 18.37 -4.14 4.77
N ALA A 371 17.75 -5.23 4.34
CA ALA A 371 16.75 -5.29 3.30
C ALA A 371 15.35 -5.08 3.87
N VAL A 372 14.61 -4.16 3.27
CA VAL A 372 13.18 -3.98 3.57
C VAL A 372 12.39 -4.83 2.59
N VAL A 373 11.71 -5.87 3.09
CA VAL A 373 11.01 -6.85 2.25
C VAL A 373 9.94 -6.17 1.39
N GLY A 374 9.23 -5.20 1.97
CA GLY A 374 8.20 -4.44 1.28
C GLY A 374 8.72 -3.74 0.03
N HIS A 375 9.88 -3.08 0.10
CA HIS A 375 10.43 -2.32 -1.03
C HIS A 375 10.67 -3.19 -2.27
N ASN A 376 11.10 -4.45 -2.10
CA ASN A 376 11.26 -5.39 -3.20
C ASN A 376 9.93 -5.66 -3.92
N LEU A 377 8.85 -5.86 -3.15
CA LEU A 377 7.51 -6.10 -3.68
C LEU A 377 6.90 -4.81 -4.25
N LYS A 378 7.15 -3.66 -3.62
CA LYS A 378 6.78 -2.33 -4.14
C LYS A 378 7.43 -2.08 -5.50
N ILE A 379 8.71 -2.42 -5.67
CA ILE A 379 9.42 -2.34 -6.96
C ILE A 379 8.75 -3.23 -8.00
N ALA A 380 8.55 -4.52 -7.69
CA ALA A 380 7.92 -5.46 -8.62
C ALA A 380 6.54 -4.95 -9.07
N TRP A 381 5.70 -4.54 -8.13
CA TRP A 381 4.39 -3.96 -8.39
C TRP A 381 4.43 -2.74 -9.32
N ASN A 382 5.33 -1.80 -9.04
CA ASN A 382 5.46 -0.57 -9.80
C ASN A 382 6.07 -0.76 -11.19
N LEU A 383 7.05 -1.67 -11.34
CA LEU A 383 7.60 -2.05 -12.64
C LEU A 383 6.53 -2.67 -13.53
N MET A 384 5.60 -3.46 -12.97
CA MET A 384 4.48 -4.02 -13.72
C MET A 384 3.49 -2.95 -14.19
N ARG A 385 3.22 -1.92 -13.37
CA ARG A 385 2.45 -0.74 -13.80
C ARG A 385 3.15 0.01 -14.93
N MET A 386 4.47 0.20 -14.81
CA MET A 386 5.25 0.85 -15.87
C MET A 386 5.29 0.00 -17.15
N HIS A 387 5.43 -1.31 -17.04
CA HIS A 387 5.41 -2.22 -18.18
C HIS A 387 4.09 -2.15 -18.96
N SER A 388 2.95 -1.97 -18.28
CA SER A 388 1.66 -1.71 -18.94
C SER A 388 1.63 -0.40 -19.72
N LEU A 389 2.36 0.62 -19.25
CA LEU A 389 2.43 1.94 -19.90
C LEU A 389 3.44 1.98 -21.06
N ARG A 390 4.68 1.57 -20.81
CA ARG A 390 5.79 1.47 -21.80
C ARG A 390 6.48 0.12 -21.61
N PRO A 391 6.07 -0.92 -22.35
CA PRO A 391 6.63 -2.26 -22.20
C PRO A 391 8.14 -2.28 -22.47
N LYS A 392 8.91 -2.77 -21.50
CA LYS A 392 10.33 -3.14 -21.64
C LYS A 392 10.56 -4.50 -21.01
N GLU A 393 11.43 -5.29 -21.62
CA GLU A 393 11.81 -6.62 -21.16
C GLU A 393 12.42 -6.56 -19.75
N GLY A 394 13.36 -5.64 -19.51
CA GLY A 394 13.99 -5.47 -18.19
C GLY A 394 13.02 -5.15 -17.05
N TYR A 395 11.89 -4.48 -17.32
CA TYR A 395 10.85 -4.26 -16.30
C TYR A 395 10.18 -5.57 -15.90
N LEU A 396 9.81 -6.38 -16.90
CA LEU A 396 9.16 -7.67 -16.69
C LEU A 396 10.10 -8.67 -16.01
N GLU A 397 11.35 -8.74 -16.48
CA GLU A 397 12.38 -9.63 -15.93
C GLU A 397 12.65 -9.33 -14.45
N LEU A 398 12.91 -8.07 -14.11
CA LEU A 398 13.21 -7.69 -12.72
C LEU A 398 11.99 -7.92 -11.82
N ALA A 399 10.80 -7.48 -12.23
CA ALA A 399 9.59 -7.66 -11.44
C ALA A 399 9.27 -9.15 -11.19
N THR A 400 9.42 -9.98 -12.23
CA THR A 400 9.18 -11.42 -12.15
C THR A 400 10.23 -12.13 -11.31
N SER A 401 11.51 -11.71 -11.41
CA SER A 401 12.60 -12.23 -10.60
C SER A 401 12.38 -11.96 -9.10
N LEU A 402 12.02 -10.71 -8.76
CA LEU A 402 11.68 -10.33 -7.38
C LEU A 402 10.46 -11.12 -6.89
N GLY A 403 9.37 -11.14 -7.67
CA GLY A 403 8.17 -11.91 -7.30
C GLY A 403 8.41 -13.41 -7.11
N ALA A 404 9.33 -14.01 -7.88
CA ALA A 404 9.68 -15.43 -7.73
C ALA A 404 10.59 -15.70 -6.53
N THR A 405 11.42 -14.74 -6.14
CA THR A 405 12.46 -14.91 -5.11
C THR A 405 11.97 -14.52 -3.72
N MET A 406 11.11 -13.49 -3.63
CA MET A 406 10.65 -12.96 -2.34
C MET A 406 9.89 -13.96 -1.46
N PRO A 407 9.09 -14.93 -1.96
CA PRO A 407 8.45 -15.91 -1.10
C PRO A 407 9.42 -16.70 -0.22
N GLU A 408 10.57 -17.13 -0.76
CA GLU A 408 11.55 -17.91 0.01
C GLU A 408 12.22 -17.10 1.12
N TRP A 409 12.45 -15.81 0.89
CA TRP A 409 13.31 -15.00 1.77
C TRP A 409 12.56 -13.97 2.61
N GLY A 410 11.42 -13.47 2.15
CA GLY A 410 10.66 -12.40 2.78
C GLY A 410 9.31 -12.81 3.37
N ALA A 411 8.76 -13.97 2.98
CA ALA A 411 7.47 -14.45 3.51
C ALA A 411 7.65 -15.38 4.72
N ASP A 412 6.70 -15.34 5.64
CA ASP A 412 6.57 -16.35 6.68
C ASP A 412 5.81 -17.56 6.10
N ARG A 413 6.55 -18.53 5.55
CA ARG A 413 5.96 -19.72 4.91
C ARG A 413 5.14 -20.60 5.85
N GLN A 414 5.30 -20.45 7.17
CA GLN A 414 4.55 -21.22 8.16
C GLN A 414 3.27 -20.52 8.60
N ARG A 415 3.35 -19.22 8.90
CA ARG A 415 2.26 -18.47 9.54
C ARG A 415 1.47 -17.60 8.57
N GLY A 416 1.99 -17.42 7.35
CA GLY A 416 1.49 -16.45 6.37
C GLY A 416 1.98 -15.02 6.66
N GLY A 417 1.80 -14.14 5.68
CA GLY A 417 2.25 -12.75 5.74
C GLY A 417 3.74 -12.56 5.50
N TRP A 418 4.15 -11.30 5.50
CA TRP A 418 5.48 -10.86 5.05
C TRP A 418 6.24 -10.16 6.18
N TYR A 419 7.51 -10.53 6.36
CA TYR A 419 8.37 -9.98 7.39
C TYR A 419 8.76 -8.53 7.12
N ASP A 420 9.21 -7.85 8.18
CA ASP A 420 9.58 -6.43 8.10
C ASP A 420 10.96 -6.20 7.46
N VAL A 421 12.02 -6.28 8.26
CA VAL A 421 13.40 -6.00 7.85
C VAL A 421 14.33 -7.17 8.16
N LEU A 422 15.12 -7.58 7.19
CA LEU A 422 16.09 -8.67 7.28
C LEU A 422 17.52 -8.16 7.03
N GLU A 423 18.51 -8.83 7.61
CA GLU A 423 19.91 -8.63 7.21
C GLU A 423 20.07 -9.00 5.74
N ARG A 424 20.62 -8.09 4.91
CA ARG A 424 20.66 -8.27 3.44
C ARG A 424 21.55 -9.44 3.01
N VAL A 425 22.59 -9.73 3.79
CA VAL A 425 23.54 -10.80 3.55
C VAL A 425 23.48 -11.79 4.70
N ARG A 426 23.53 -13.08 4.39
CA ARG A 426 23.60 -14.15 5.39
C ARG A 426 24.98 -14.18 6.04
N ALA A 427 25.05 -14.49 7.32
CA ALA A 427 26.33 -14.72 7.96
C ALA A 427 26.93 -16.08 7.53
N ASP A 428 28.24 -16.23 7.65
CA ASP A 428 28.95 -17.46 7.30
C ASP A 428 28.34 -18.68 8.01
N GLY A 429 27.94 -19.68 7.23
CA GLY A 429 27.34 -20.92 7.75
C GLY A 429 25.85 -20.83 8.09
N GLU A 430 25.17 -19.72 7.77
CA GLU A 430 23.72 -19.58 7.96
C GLU A 430 22.92 -19.83 6.68
N ASP A 431 21.84 -20.60 6.80
CA ASP A 431 20.94 -20.88 5.69
C ASP A 431 19.90 -19.77 5.46
N ARG A 432 19.66 -18.92 6.47
CA ARG A 432 18.60 -17.88 6.48
C ARG A 432 19.18 -16.49 6.73
N HIS A 433 18.49 -15.47 6.22
CA HIS A 433 18.71 -14.08 6.59
C HIS A 433 18.13 -13.84 7.99
N ARG A 434 18.88 -13.16 8.86
CA ARG A 434 18.43 -12.88 10.24
C ARG A 434 17.42 -11.74 10.24
N PHE A 435 16.45 -11.83 11.14
CA PHE A 435 15.61 -10.68 11.49
C PHE A 435 16.46 -9.58 12.11
N THR A 436 16.19 -8.35 11.71
CA THR A 436 16.95 -7.20 12.20
C THR A 436 16.69 -6.94 13.69
N TRP A 437 15.42 -6.89 14.07
CA TRP A 437 15.00 -6.64 15.46
C TRP A 437 13.90 -7.57 15.93
N HIS A 438 13.02 -8.00 15.03
CA HIS A 438 11.85 -8.80 15.33
C HIS A 438 11.30 -9.49 14.08
N ASP A 439 10.37 -10.41 14.29
CA ASP A 439 9.64 -11.17 13.26
C ASP A 439 8.20 -10.67 13.04
N ARG A 440 7.87 -9.49 13.59
CA ARG A 440 6.59 -8.80 13.38
C ARG A 440 6.36 -8.45 11.91
N LYS A 441 5.12 -8.16 11.58
CA LYS A 441 4.65 -7.91 10.22
C LYS A 441 3.89 -6.59 10.19
N ALA A 442 4.31 -5.70 9.30
CA ALA A 442 3.73 -4.37 9.14
C ALA A 442 2.66 -4.34 8.06
N TRP A 443 1.60 -3.56 8.30
CA TRP A 443 0.42 -3.46 7.43
C TRP A 443 0.79 -3.02 6.01
N TRP A 444 1.68 -2.04 5.88
CA TRP A 444 2.07 -1.44 4.60
C TRP A 444 2.88 -2.42 3.72
N GLN A 445 3.60 -3.36 4.33
CA GLN A 445 4.30 -4.40 3.56
C GLN A 445 3.35 -5.50 3.09
N GLN A 446 2.29 -5.76 3.86
CA GLN A 446 1.26 -6.71 3.41
C GLN A 446 0.52 -6.15 2.20
N GLU A 447 0.21 -4.84 2.20
CA GLU A 447 -0.33 -4.16 1.02
C GLU A 447 0.57 -4.38 -0.20
N GLN A 448 1.87 -4.09 -0.07
CA GLN A 448 2.80 -4.16 -1.20
C GLN A 448 2.89 -5.58 -1.76
N ALA A 449 2.86 -6.59 -0.88
CA ALA A 449 2.78 -7.98 -1.30
C ALA A 449 1.49 -8.27 -2.09
N ILE A 450 0.33 -7.91 -1.53
CA ILE A 450 -0.97 -8.16 -2.16
C ILE A 450 -1.01 -7.50 -3.54
N LEU A 451 -0.68 -6.21 -3.64
CA LEU A 451 -0.75 -5.46 -4.89
C LEU A 451 0.29 -5.97 -5.92
N ALA A 452 1.50 -6.34 -5.48
CA ALA A 452 2.51 -6.93 -6.35
C ALA A 452 2.04 -8.25 -6.97
N TYR A 453 1.58 -9.20 -6.16
CA TYR A 453 1.20 -10.51 -6.67
C TYR A 453 -0.09 -10.49 -7.50
N LEU A 454 -1.04 -9.61 -7.16
CA LEU A 454 -2.24 -9.39 -7.97
C LEU A 454 -1.88 -8.90 -9.39
N ILE A 455 -1.02 -7.87 -9.52
CA ILE A 455 -0.65 -7.36 -10.85
C ILE A 455 0.30 -8.30 -11.60
N LEU A 456 1.23 -8.96 -10.89
CA LEU A 456 2.15 -9.93 -11.48
C LEU A 456 1.37 -11.08 -12.10
N HIS A 457 0.42 -11.66 -11.36
CA HIS A 457 -0.48 -12.68 -11.90
C HIS A 457 -1.33 -12.12 -13.05
N GLY A 458 -1.87 -10.91 -12.89
CA GLY A 458 -2.72 -10.26 -13.88
C GLY A 458 -2.05 -10.05 -15.25
N ILE A 459 -0.74 -9.83 -15.27
CA ILE A 459 0.02 -9.58 -16.51
C ILE A 459 0.70 -10.85 -17.03
N THR A 460 1.26 -11.69 -16.15
CA THR A 460 2.02 -12.89 -16.57
C THR A 460 1.17 -14.15 -16.71
N GLY A 461 -0.03 -14.18 -16.14
CA GLY A 461 -0.89 -15.37 -16.08
C GLY A 461 -0.39 -16.48 -15.15
N ARG A 462 0.77 -16.30 -14.50
CA ARG A 462 1.39 -17.28 -13.60
C ARG A 462 0.54 -17.58 -12.37
N THR A 463 0.22 -18.84 -12.14
CA THR A 463 -0.67 -19.28 -11.04
C THR A 463 0.01 -19.36 -9.68
N ASP A 464 1.33 -19.48 -9.63
CA ASP A 464 2.08 -19.39 -8.39
C ASP A 464 1.96 -17.98 -7.78
N PHE A 465 2.02 -16.92 -8.59
CA PHE A 465 1.73 -15.56 -8.14
C PHE A 465 0.29 -15.38 -7.67
N GLN A 466 -0.67 -16.07 -8.28
CA GLN A 466 -2.06 -16.07 -7.79
C GLN A 466 -2.15 -16.69 -6.38
N GLY A 467 -1.42 -17.79 -6.15
CA GLY A 467 -1.31 -18.41 -4.82
C GLY A 467 -0.78 -17.44 -3.78
N GLU A 468 0.34 -16.77 -4.08
CA GLU A 468 0.94 -15.78 -3.16
C GLU A 468 0.00 -14.58 -2.91
N ALA A 469 -0.73 -14.10 -3.93
CA ALA A 469 -1.74 -13.05 -3.77
C ALA A 469 -2.87 -13.46 -2.82
N ARG A 470 -3.38 -14.69 -2.95
CA ARG A 470 -4.46 -15.21 -2.11
C ARG A 470 -4.00 -15.44 -0.68
N ASP A 471 -2.82 -16.03 -0.51
CA ASP A 471 -2.25 -16.33 0.81
C ASP A 471 -1.96 -15.00 1.58
N ALA A 472 -1.46 -13.96 0.88
CA ALA A 472 -1.25 -12.63 1.46
C ALA A 472 -2.57 -11.92 1.81
N GLN A 473 -3.57 -11.95 0.94
CA GLN A 473 -4.90 -11.37 1.21
C GLN A 473 -5.60 -12.08 2.38
N ALA A 474 -5.48 -13.41 2.48
CA ALA A 474 -6.01 -14.19 3.58
C ALA A 474 -5.38 -13.77 4.92
N PHE A 475 -4.04 -13.65 4.96
CA PHE A 475 -3.34 -13.22 6.18
C PHE A 475 -3.73 -11.80 6.60
N TYR A 476 -3.72 -10.85 5.65
CA TYR A 476 -4.06 -9.46 5.94
C TYR A 476 -5.48 -9.32 6.52
N ASN A 477 -6.47 -9.90 5.83
CA ASN A 477 -7.87 -9.78 6.25
C ASN A 477 -8.18 -10.59 7.52
N ALA A 478 -7.37 -11.59 7.88
CA ALA A 478 -7.54 -12.34 9.13
C ALA A 478 -7.00 -11.61 10.38
N PHE A 479 -5.97 -10.78 10.22
CA PHE A 479 -5.17 -10.31 11.37
C PHE A 479 -4.96 -8.80 11.47
N PHE A 480 -5.07 -8.04 10.38
CA PHE A 480 -4.85 -6.59 10.42
C PHE A 480 -6.11 -5.78 10.67
N LEU A 481 -7.29 -6.31 10.35
CA LEU A 481 -8.56 -5.61 10.55
C LEU A 481 -8.88 -5.55 12.05
N ASP A 482 -9.09 -4.34 12.56
CA ASP A 482 -9.50 -4.13 13.94
C ASP A 482 -11.03 -4.06 13.99
N HIS A 483 -11.65 -5.22 14.22
CA HIS A 483 -13.11 -5.35 14.23
C HIS A 483 -13.77 -4.71 15.46
N ASP A 484 -12.99 -4.35 16.49
CA ASP A 484 -13.50 -3.74 17.71
C ASP A 484 -13.54 -2.21 17.61
N GLU A 485 -12.43 -1.58 17.17
CA GLU A 485 -12.31 -0.11 17.12
C GLU A 485 -12.42 0.46 15.70
N GLY A 486 -12.18 -0.36 14.68
CA GLY A 486 -12.13 0.04 13.27
C GLY A 486 -10.71 0.32 12.74
N ALA A 487 -10.62 0.55 11.43
CA ALA A 487 -9.37 0.65 10.69
C ALA A 487 -8.47 -0.59 10.86
N VAL A 488 -7.15 -0.44 10.80
CA VAL A 488 -6.20 -1.56 10.79
C VAL A 488 -5.15 -1.43 11.88
N TYR A 489 -4.58 -2.52 12.35
CA TYR A 489 -3.43 -2.50 13.25
C TYR A 489 -2.16 -2.07 12.49
N PHE A 490 -1.24 -1.40 13.19
CA PHE A 490 0.06 -1.05 12.64
C PHE A 490 0.92 -2.30 12.43
N ASN A 491 1.14 -3.07 13.49
CA ASN A 491 1.89 -4.31 13.43
C ASN A 491 1.10 -5.47 14.03
N VAL A 492 1.36 -6.66 13.50
CA VAL A 492 1.00 -7.94 14.15
C VAL A 492 2.28 -8.70 14.50
N LEU A 493 2.22 -9.50 15.56
CA LEU A 493 3.25 -10.50 15.88
C LEU A 493 3.33 -11.54 14.74
N ALA A 494 4.40 -12.34 14.71
CA ALA A 494 4.57 -13.37 13.69
C ALA A 494 3.36 -14.32 13.60
N ASN A 495 2.70 -14.64 14.72
CA ASN A 495 1.50 -15.48 14.76
C ASN A 495 0.19 -14.77 14.36
N GLY A 496 0.22 -13.48 14.01
CA GLY A 496 -0.95 -12.72 13.59
C GLY A 496 -1.68 -11.98 14.71
N LEU A 497 -1.28 -12.12 15.98
CA LEU A 497 -1.90 -11.33 17.06
C LEU A 497 -1.48 -9.85 16.97
N PRO A 498 -2.39 -8.89 17.25
CA PRO A 498 -2.06 -7.46 17.23
C PRO A 498 -0.91 -7.10 18.18
N TYR A 499 0.04 -6.30 17.70
CA TYR A 499 1.11 -5.75 18.52
C TYR A 499 0.75 -4.32 18.96
N LEU A 500 0.55 -4.10 20.26
CA LEU A 500 -0.05 -2.86 20.79
C LEU A 500 0.86 -2.12 21.79
N LEU A 501 2.15 -1.98 21.48
CA LEU A 501 3.10 -1.23 22.31
C LEU A 501 3.66 0.00 21.59
N GLY A 502 3.99 1.05 22.36
CA GLY A 502 4.66 2.25 21.86
C GLY A 502 3.83 3.02 20.82
N VAL A 503 4.51 3.55 19.79
CA VAL A 503 3.88 4.23 18.64
C VAL A 503 3.15 3.24 17.73
N GLU A 504 3.57 1.97 17.71
CA GLU A 504 3.02 0.91 16.85
C GLU A 504 1.65 0.39 17.31
N ARG A 505 1.03 1.04 18.30
CA ARG A 505 -0.39 0.81 18.65
C ARG A 505 -1.32 1.88 18.08
N LEU A 506 -0.76 2.97 17.55
CA LEU A 506 -1.50 4.13 17.10
C LEU A 506 -2.12 3.85 15.73
N LYS A 507 -3.29 4.45 15.48
CA LYS A 507 -3.99 4.46 14.18
C LYS A 507 -3.63 5.69 13.35
N GLY A 508 -2.90 6.63 13.94
CA GLY A 508 -2.32 7.80 13.31
C GLY A 508 -0.97 8.09 13.95
N SER A 509 0.07 8.30 13.16
CA SER A 509 1.42 8.71 13.57
C SER A 509 2.18 9.27 12.35
N HIS A 510 3.42 9.73 12.54
CA HIS A 510 4.31 10.09 11.43
C HIS A 510 4.36 9.00 10.34
N SER A 511 4.37 7.72 10.73
CA SER A 511 4.43 6.59 9.78
C SER A 511 3.08 6.08 9.31
N MET A 512 1.97 6.43 9.98
CA MET A 512 0.65 5.86 9.69
C MET A 512 -0.43 6.93 9.58
N SER A 513 -1.16 6.89 8.47
CA SER A 513 -2.42 7.59 8.25
C SER A 513 -3.24 6.72 7.29
N MET A 514 -4.21 7.29 6.59
CA MET A 514 -5.14 6.51 5.76
C MET A 514 -4.59 6.09 4.37
N TYR A 515 -3.34 6.41 4.02
CA TYR A 515 -2.82 6.14 2.67
C TYR A 515 -2.76 4.64 2.32
N HIS A 516 -1.92 3.87 3.01
CA HIS A 516 -1.62 2.47 2.66
C HIS A 516 -2.86 1.58 2.69
N SER A 517 -3.70 1.72 3.72
CA SER A 517 -4.92 0.91 3.83
C SER A 517 -5.96 1.29 2.76
N ALA A 518 -6.03 2.56 2.35
CA ALA A 518 -6.92 2.99 1.29
C ALA A 518 -6.38 2.65 -0.11
N GLU A 519 -5.07 2.77 -0.34
CA GLU A 519 -4.41 2.35 -1.59
C GLU A 519 -4.58 0.84 -1.79
N LEU A 520 -4.36 0.04 -0.75
CA LEU A 520 -4.68 -1.39 -0.76
C LEU A 520 -6.13 -1.65 -1.17
N CYS A 521 -7.10 -1.06 -0.47
CA CYS A 521 -8.50 -1.29 -0.80
C CYS A 521 -8.85 -0.83 -2.23
N TYR A 522 -8.33 0.33 -2.63
CA TYR A 522 -8.56 0.89 -3.95
C TYR A 522 -8.06 -0.05 -5.05
N LEU A 523 -6.79 -0.44 -4.97
CA LEU A 523 -6.13 -1.19 -6.04
C LEU A 523 -6.40 -2.69 -5.96
N ALA A 524 -6.65 -3.26 -4.77
CA ALA A 524 -7.17 -4.62 -4.66
C ALA A 524 -8.58 -4.74 -5.24
N ALA A 525 -9.45 -3.72 -5.08
CA ALA A 525 -10.74 -3.69 -5.78
C ALA A 525 -10.56 -3.67 -7.30
N VAL A 526 -9.68 -2.77 -7.80
CA VAL A 526 -9.37 -2.65 -9.23
C VAL A 526 -8.83 -3.97 -9.79
N TYR A 527 -7.82 -4.57 -9.16
CA TYR A 527 -7.19 -5.78 -9.67
C TYR A 527 -8.09 -7.00 -9.55
N ASN A 528 -8.70 -7.26 -8.38
CA ASN A 528 -9.58 -8.41 -8.22
C ASN A 528 -10.80 -8.32 -9.14
N ASN A 529 -11.40 -7.15 -9.32
CA ASN A 529 -12.62 -7.03 -10.13
C ASN A 529 -12.32 -6.94 -11.61
N LEU A 530 -11.49 -5.97 -12.00
CA LEU A 530 -11.28 -5.63 -13.41
C LEU A 530 -10.15 -6.44 -14.06
N LEU A 531 -9.08 -6.74 -13.33
CA LEU A 531 -7.94 -7.44 -13.94
C LEU A 531 -8.08 -8.96 -13.87
N LEU A 532 -8.60 -9.51 -12.76
CA LEU A 532 -8.61 -10.95 -12.48
C LEU A 532 -10.01 -11.59 -12.57
N GLY A 533 -11.00 -11.04 -11.85
CA GLY A 533 -12.29 -11.69 -11.57
C GLY A 533 -13.40 -11.41 -12.58
N GLY A 534 -13.17 -10.53 -13.57
CA GLY A 534 -14.14 -10.31 -14.65
C GLY A 534 -15.40 -9.52 -14.23
N SER A 535 -15.36 -8.79 -13.12
CA SER A 535 -16.49 -8.02 -12.59
C SER A 535 -16.37 -6.53 -12.90
N ALA A 536 -17.44 -5.94 -13.45
CA ALA A 536 -17.52 -4.50 -13.66
C ALA A 536 -17.72 -3.74 -12.34
N MET A 537 -17.15 -2.53 -12.25
CA MET A 537 -17.26 -1.68 -11.05
C MET A 537 -17.40 -0.19 -11.42
N ASP A 538 -17.94 0.58 -10.49
CA ASP A 538 -18.24 2.00 -10.67
C ASP A 538 -17.14 2.87 -10.04
N PHE A 539 -16.79 3.96 -10.72
CA PHE A 539 -15.90 5.02 -10.24
C PHE A 539 -16.61 6.37 -10.29
N TRP A 540 -16.29 7.24 -9.35
CA TRP A 540 -16.93 8.54 -9.19
C TRP A 540 -15.94 9.69 -9.31
N PHE A 541 -16.33 10.70 -10.07
CA PHE A 541 -15.59 11.94 -10.27
C PHE A 541 -16.50 13.14 -10.01
N LYS A 542 -15.94 14.31 -9.74
CA LYS A 542 -16.72 15.53 -9.54
C LYS A 542 -16.04 16.79 -10.09
N PRO A 543 -15.65 16.81 -11.38
CA PRO A 543 -14.95 17.93 -11.97
C PRO A 543 -15.86 19.14 -12.20
N ASP A 544 -15.26 20.33 -12.33
CA ASP A 544 -15.90 21.46 -13.02
C ASP A 544 -15.50 21.41 -14.50
N PRO A 545 -16.42 21.11 -15.44
CA PRO A 545 -16.11 20.99 -16.85
C PRO A 545 -15.42 22.23 -17.43
N ALA A 546 -15.69 23.43 -16.90
CA ALA A 546 -15.06 24.67 -17.38
C ALA A 546 -13.56 24.76 -17.07
N LEU A 547 -13.07 23.97 -16.10
CA LEU A 547 -11.67 23.95 -15.68
C LEU A 547 -10.86 22.80 -16.31
N ILE A 548 -11.52 21.85 -16.97
CA ILE A 548 -10.88 20.71 -17.61
C ILE A 548 -10.49 21.06 -19.05
N GLU A 549 -9.22 20.88 -19.39
CA GLU A 549 -8.74 21.08 -20.76
C GLU A 549 -9.52 20.21 -21.75
N GLY A 550 -10.06 20.84 -22.80
CA GLY A 550 -10.87 20.16 -23.81
C GLY A 550 -12.15 19.51 -23.30
N ARG A 551 -12.53 19.70 -22.03
CA ARG A 551 -13.62 18.98 -21.35
C ARG A 551 -13.46 17.46 -21.42
N VAL A 552 -12.22 16.97 -21.40
CA VAL A 552 -11.94 15.52 -21.45
C VAL A 552 -11.50 15.03 -20.07
N LEU A 553 -12.37 14.27 -19.42
CA LEU A 553 -12.05 13.57 -18.17
C LEU A 553 -11.45 12.21 -18.49
N ARG A 554 -10.27 11.92 -17.94
CA ARG A 554 -9.62 10.60 -18.03
C ARG A 554 -10.03 9.76 -16.84
N VAL A 555 -10.50 8.54 -17.10
CA VAL A 555 -11.20 7.72 -16.08
C VAL A 555 -10.55 6.37 -15.83
N ALA A 556 -9.34 6.15 -16.37
CA ALA A 556 -8.55 4.96 -16.08
C ALA A 556 -8.28 4.85 -14.56
N PRO A 557 -8.51 3.68 -13.95
CA PRO A 557 -8.38 3.51 -12.51
C PRO A 557 -6.92 3.31 -12.07
N ASP A 558 -6.10 2.71 -12.93
CA ASP A 558 -4.67 2.51 -12.73
C ASP A 558 -4.00 2.26 -14.10
N LEU A 559 -2.67 2.10 -14.13
CA LEU A 559 -1.92 1.64 -15.30
C LEU A 559 -2.09 0.13 -15.54
N LEU A 560 -3.32 -0.26 -15.88
CA LEU A 560 -3.65 -1.62 -16.30
C LEU A 560 -3.15 -1.92 -17.73
N PRO A 561 -2.96 -3.21 -18.10
CA PRO A 561 -2.61 -3.58 -19.46
C PRO A 561 -3.57 -2.97 -20.48
N ARG A 562 -3.03 -2.39 -21.54
CA ARG A 562 -3.84 -1.71 -22.55
C ARG A 562 -4.91 -2.64 -23.12
N GLY A 563 -6.16 -2.18 -23.10
CA GLY A 563 -7.31 -2.94 -23.59
C GLY A 563 -7.84 -4.01 -22.63
N SER A 564 -7.38 -4.07 -21.37
CA SER A 564 -7.94 -4.97 -20.36
C SER A 564 -9.27 -4.50 -19.80
N VAL A 565 -9.59 -3.21 -19.93
CA VAL A 565 -10.81 -2.58 -19.42
C VAL A 565 -11.36 -1.57 -20.43
N ARG A 566 -12.67 -1.36 -20.38
CA ARG A 566 -13.39 -0.35 -21.18
C ARG A 566 -14.49 0.31 -20.37
N ILE A 567 -14.95 1.48 -20.80
CA ILE A 567 -16.17 2.11 -20.25
C ILE A 567 -17.38 1.33 -20.76
N GLU A 568 -18.20 0.83 -19.84
CA GLU A 568 -19.50 0.20 -20.11
C GLU A 568 -20.61 1.25 -20.17
N SER A 569 -20.63 2.19 -19.22
CA SER A 569 -21.62 3.27 -19.17
C SER A 569 -21.11 4.48 -18.38
N VAL A 570 -21.69 5.65 -18.65
CA VAL A 570 -21.44 6.89 -17.92
C VAL A 570 -22.76 7.53 -17.54
N GLU A 571 -22.85 8.05 -16.32
CA GLU A 571 -23.92 8.94 -15.87
C GLU A 571 -23.30 10.28 -15.43
N ILE A 572 -23.96 11.39 -15.75
CA ILE A 572 -23.60 12.73 -15.26
C ILE A 572 -24.82 13.28 -14.54
N GLU A 573 -24.67 13.63 -13.26
CA GLU A 573 -25.80 14.04 -12.38
C GLU A 573 -26.93 13.00 -12.33
N GLY A 574 -26.58 11.72 -12.43
CA GLY A 574 -27.53 10.60 -12.42
C GLY A 574 -28.24 10.34 -13.76
N GLU A 575 -27.99 11.16 -14.78
CA GLU A 575 -28.57 11.00 -16.11
C GLU A 575 -27.58 10.27 -17.05
N PRO A 576 -28.05 9.33 -17.89
CA PRO A 576 -27.20 8.63 -18.85
C PRO A 576 -26.47 9.59 -19.81
N HIS A 577 -25.17 9.40 -19.98
CA HIS A 577 -24.32 10.19 -20.86
C HIS A 577 -23.67 9.31 -21.93
N THR A 578 -23.64 9.78 -23.18
CA THR A 578 -23.14 9.00 -24.34
C THR A 578 -21.84 9.55 -24.94
N GLY A 579 -21.39 10.73 -24.50
CA GLY A 579 -20.16 11.35 -24.99
C GLY A 579 -18.93 10.77 -24.29
N PHE A 580 -18.51 9.57 -24.64
CA PHE A 580 -17.30 8.94 -24.10
C PHE A 580 -16.60 8.03 -25.12
N ASP A 581 -15.28 7.89 -25.00
CA ASP A 581 -14.47 6.89 -25.69
C ASP A 581 -14.30 5.68 -24.77
N ALA A 582 -14.98 4.58 -25.12
CA ALA A 582 -15.00 3.39 -24.30
C ALA A 582 -13.64 2.72 -24.16
N GLU A 583 -12.87 2.65 -25.24
CA GLU A 583 -11.56 1.97 -25.29
C GLU A 583 -10.44 2.92 -24.84
N GLY A 584 -10.57 4.22 -25.12
CA GLY A 584 -9.63 5.24 -24.66
C GLY A 584 -9.77 5.63 -23.18
N LEU A 585 -10.84 5.17 -22.51
CA LEU A 585 -11.18 5.53 -21.12
C LEU A 585 -11.28 7.05 -20.93
N LEU A 586 -12.00 7.71 -21.84
CA LEU A 586 -12.20 9.16 -21.85
C LEU A 586 -13.69 9.50 -21.79
N VAL A 587 -14.06 10.49 -20.98
CA VAL A 587 -15.42 11.05 -20.93
C VAL A 587 -15.39 12.50 -21.39
N HIS A 588 -16.19 12.83 -22.40
CA HIS A 588 -16.39 14.20 -22.86
C HIS A 588 -17.46 14.89 -22.01
N LEU A 589 -17.06 15.84 -21.18
CA LEU A 589 -17.94 16.55 -20.26
C LEU A 589 -18.81 17.59 -21.01
N PRO A 590 -20.04 17.84 -20.52
CA PRO A 590 -20.92 18.85 -21.09
C PRO A 590 -20.35 20.27 -20.93
N GLU A 591 -20.79 21.18 -21.79
CA GLU A 591 -20.47 22.61 -21.66
C GLU A 591 -21.35 23.24 -20.59
N THR A 592 -20.89 23.18 -19.34
CA THR A 592 -21.52 23.80 -18.18
C THR A 592 -20.46 24.39 -17.25
N SER A 593 -20.87 25.34 -16.43
CA SER A 593 -20.07 25.87 -15.33
C SER A 593 -20.49 25.22 -14.01
N GLY A 594 -19.53 24.98 -13.11
CA GLY A 594 -19.78 24.37 -11.82
C GLY A 594 -19.59 22.86 -11.85
N ARG A 595 -19.46 22.28 -10.66
CA ARG A 595 -19.14 20.86 -10.52
C ARG A 595 -20.27 19.95 -10.98
N VAL A 596 -19.90 18.89 -11.69
CA VAL A 596 -20.81 17.81 -12.09
C VAL A 596 -20.30 16.47 -11.55
N LYS A 597 -21.18 15.68 -10.95
CA LYS A 597 -20.89 14.34 -10.46
C LYS A 597 -20.98 13.36 -11.63
N VAL A 598 -19.86 12.71 -11.93
CA VAL A 598 -19.74 11.74 -13.02
C VAL A 598 -19.56 10.36 -12.42
N LYS A 599 -20.46 9.44 -12.77
CA LYS A 599 -20.34 8.03 -12.46
C LYS A 599 -19.90 7.30 -13.72
N VAL A 600 -18.82 6.53 -13.63
CA VAL A 600 -18.27 5.76 -14.75
C VAL A 600 -18.27 4.29 -14.34
N ARG A 601 -18.96 3.46 -15.12
CA ARG A 601 -18.89 2.01 -14.96
C ARG A 601 -17.84 1.45 -15.90
N LEU A 602 -16.81 0.83 -15.35
CA LEU A 602 -15.79 0.13 -16.11
C LEU A 602 -16.07 -1.36 -16.09
N ALA A 603 -15.92 -1.99 -17.25
CA ALA A 603 -16.04 -3.44 -17.40
C ALA A 603 -14.72 -4.02 -17.94
N PRO A 604 -14.34 -5.23 -17.51
CA PRO A 604 -13.23 -5.95 -18.10
C PRO A 604 -13.54 -6.32 -19.55
N VAL A 605 -12.49 -6.32 -20.37
CA VAL A 605 -12.53 -6.91 -21.71
C VAL A 605 -12.07 -8.37 -21.57
N ALA A 606 -12.79 -9.31 -22.19
CA ALA A 606 -12.42 -10.72 -22.14
C ALA A 606 -10.94 -10.89 -22.53
N ARG A 607 -10.15 -11.53 -21.65
CA ARG A 607 -8.73 -11.75 -21.90
C ARG A 607 -8.56 -12.47 -23.23
N THR A 608 -7.83 -11.86 -24.16
CA THR A 608 -7.19 -12.65 -25.22
C THR A 608 -6.06 -13.39 -24.51
N GLU A 609 -5.98 -14.71 -24.62
CA GLU A 609 -4.89 -15.50 -24.01
C GLU A 609 -3.54 -14.85 -24.37
N VAL A 610 -2.88 -14.25 -23.38
CA VAL A 610 -1.50 -13.81 -23.54
C VAL A 610 -0.66 -15.06 -23.39
N THR A 611 -0.22 -15.61 -24.52
CA THR A 611 0.81 -16.65 -24.56
C THR A 611 2.15 -15.95 -24.36
N GLY A 612 2.68 -16.03 -23.14
CA GLY A 612 4.04 -15.62 -22.78
C GLY A 612 4.84 -16.84 -22.37
#